data_AF-A0A835XBC4-F1
#
_entry.id   AF-A0A835XBC4-F1
#
_cell.length_a   1.000
_cell.length_b   1.000
_cell.length_c   1.000
_cell.angle_alpha   90.00
_cell.angle_beta   90.00
_cell.angle_gamma   90.00
#
_symmetry.space_group_name_H-M   'P 1'
#
loop_
_entity.id
_entity.type
_entity.pdbx_description
1 polymer ?
#
loop_
_entity_poly.entity_id
_entity_poly.type
_entity_poly.pdbx_seq_one_letter_code
_entity_poly.pdbx_strand_id
1 'polypeptide(L)'
;MKRINVTREESRSMKDPHNHRTVGYGMIMVAASLTVIGLMYLAIGEDVLYADKIQRANTAHFEYCKDNNFGPDGCERFEVFVKWDECVANQDLESRECYLFRTYVESAIFEECRANRDIQSPQCQKYIDNIPTESEI
;
A
#
# COMPACT_ATOMS: atom_id res chain seq x y z
N MET A 1 -13.42 -67.07 5.35
CA MET A 1 -14.68 -66.32 5.26
C MET A 1 -14.92 -65.63 6.61
N LYS A 2 -14.52 -64.37 6.76
CA LYS A 2 -14.50 -63.62 8.03
C LYS A 2 -15.58 -62.54 7.94
N ARG A 3 -16.66 -62.66 8.73
CA ARG A 3 -17.75 -61.67 8.75
C ARG A 3 -17.23 -60.38 9.37
N ILE A 4 -17.32 -59.30 8.60
CA ILE A 4 -17.02 -57.94 9.04
C ILE A 4 -18.21 -57.46 9.86
N ASN A 5 -18.01 -57.21 11.16
CA ASN A 5 -19.00 -56.59 12.03
C ASN A 5 -19.09 -55.10 11.70
N VAL A 6 -20.16 -54.71 10.99
CA VAL A 6 -20.52 -53.31 10.74
C VAL A 6 -21.42 -52.84 11.88
N THR A 7 -20.86 -52.43 13.02
CA THR A 7 -21.61 -51.71 14.07
C THR A 7 -20.68 -50.99 15.05
N ARG A 8 -19.85 -50.01 14.62
CA ARG A 8 -19.30 -49.02 15.57
C ARG A 8 -18.56 -47.83 14.94
N GLU A 9 -19.18 -46.95 14.14
CA GLU A 9 -18.61 -45.59 13.94
C GLU A 9 -19.65 -44.50 13.60
N GLU A 10 -20.95 -44.70 13.89
CA GLU A 10 -21.91 -43.58 13.88
C GLU A 10 -21.91 -42.86 15.23
N SER A 11 -20.75 -42.36 15.63
CA SER A 11 -20.62 -41.48 16.80
C SER A 11 -19.33 -40.68 16.76
N ARG A 12 -19.05 -40.03 15.62
CA ARG A 12 -18.07 -38.94 15.61
C ARG A 12 -18.56 -37.75 14.79
N SER A 13 -18.84 -36.68 15.54
CA SER A 13 -18.77 -35.29 15.11
C SER A 13 -20.06 -34.64 14.57
N MET A 14 -21.08 -34.55 15.42
CA MET A 14 -21.67 -33.23 15.64
C MET A 14 -20.99 -32.61 16.86
N LYS A 15 -19.76 -32.15 16.64
CA LYS A 15 -18.97 -31.42 17.64
C LYS A 15 -19.59 -30.03 17.70
N ASP A 16 -20.36 -29.80 18.77
CA ASP A 16 -20.80 -28.51 19.34
C ASP A 16 -21.25 -27.43 18.34
N PRO A 17 -22.49 -26.89 18.38
CA PRO A 17 -22.84 -25.73 17.58
C PRO A 17 -22.05 -24.52 18.05
N HIS A 18 -20.79 -24.40 17.60
CA HIS A 18 -19.96 -23.24 17.83
C HIS A 18 -20.67 -22.06 17.19
N ASN A 19 -21.18 -21.21 18.06
CA ASN A 19 -21.98 -20.03 17.80
C ASN A 19 -21.56 -19.28 16.51
N HIS A 20 -22.20 -19.61 15.39
CA HIS A 20 -22.03 -18.89 14.11
C HIS A 20 -22.63 -17.47 14.16
N ARG A 21 -23.16 -17.00 15.30
CA ARG A 21 -23.64 -15.61 15.42
C ARG A 21 -22.49 -14.61 15.32
N THR A 22 -21.29 -14.98 15.75
CA THR A 22 -20.12 -14.09 15.71
C THR A 22 -19.73 -13.72 14.28
N VAL A 23 -19.84 -14.67 13.32
CA VAL A 23 -19.61 -14.36 11.90
C VAL A 23 -20.70 -13.46 11.30
N GLY A 24 -21.94 -13.56 11.80
CA GLY A 24 -23.04 -12.70 11.40
C GLY A 24 -22.86 -11.23 11.79
N TYR A 25 -22.33 -10.96 12.99
CA TYR A 25 -22.05 -9.57 13.42
C TYR A 25 -20.97 -8.90 12.58
N GLY A 26 -19.96 -9.67 12.14
CA GLY A 26 -18.94 -9.16 11.21
C GLY A 26 -19.54 -8.72 9.88
N MET A 27 -20.40 -9.54 9.28
CA MET A 27 -21.06 -9.19 8.02
C MET A 27 -22.00 -7.99 8.15
N ILE A 28 -22.71 -7.86 9.28
CA ILE A 28 -23.57 -6.70 9.54
C ILE A 28 -22.76 -5.41 9.69
N MET A 29 -21.63 -5.45 10.39
CA MET A 29 -20.74 -4.27 10.54
C MET A 29 -20.17 -3.79 9.20
N VAL A 30 -19.77 -4.73 8.34
CA VAL A 30 -19.30 -4.40 6.99
C VAL A 30 -20.42 -3.80 6.15
N ALA A 31 -21.61 -4.42 6.15
CA ALA A 31 -22.78 -3.90 5.44
C ALA A 31 -23.18 -2.50 5.95
N ALA A 32 -23.21 -2.30 7.26
CA ALA A 32 -23.48 -1.00 7.87
C ALA A 32 -22.46 0.06 7.42
N SER A 33 -21.17 -0.27 7.44
CA SER A 33 -20.10 0.64 6.99
C SER A 33 -20.29 1.05 5.53
N LEU A 34 -20.60 0.08 4.66
CA LEU A 34 -20.86 0.36 3.24
C LEU A 34 -22.12 1.18 3.02
N THR A 35 -23.19 0.95 3.79
CA THR A 35 -24.41 1.77 3.71
C THR A 35 -24.16 3.22 4.12
N VAL A 36 -23.36 3.47 5.16
CA VAL A 36 -22.99 4.83 5.58
C VAL A 36 -22.20 5.54 4.49
N ILE A 37 -21.22 4.87 3.88
CA ILE A 37 -20.45 5.42 2.76
C ILE A 37 -21.39 5.71 1.57
N GLY A 38 -22.28 4.80 1.22
CA GLY A 38 -23.26 4.98 0.14
C GLY A 38 -24.20 6.17 0.37
N LEU A 39 -24.66 6.38 1.61
CA LEU A 39 -25.44 7.56 1.99
C LEU A 39 -24.62 8.85 1.92
N MET A 40 -23.34 8.80 2.31
CA MET A 40 -22.43 9.95 2.17
C MET A 40 -22.26 10.36 0.71
N TYR A 41 -22.11 9.39 -0.20
CA TYR A 41 -22.06 9.64 -1.65
C TYR A 41 -23.36 10.25 -2.19
N LEU A 42 -24.52 9.77 -1.74
CA LEU A 42 -25.81 10.37 -2.12
C LEU A 42 -26.01 11.78 -1.54
N ALA A 43 -25.50 12.04 -0.34
CA ALA A 43 -25.59 13.33 0.32
C ALA A 43 -24.69 14.41 -0.30
N ILE A 44 -23.51 14.02 -0.82
CA ILE A 44 -22.63 14.89 -1.62
C ILE A 44 -23.20 15.12 -3.03
N GLY A 45 -24.32 14.44 -3.35
CA GLY A 45 -25.23 14.63 -4.48
C GLY A 45 -24.91 15.80 -5.40
N GLU A 46 -24.52 15.45 -6.63
CA GLU A 46 -24.27 16.30 -7.80
C GLU A 46 -22.87 16.87 -7.98
N ASP A 47 -22.04 17.00 -6.94
CA ASP A 47 -20.69 17.53 -7.15
C ASP A 47 -19.71 16.38 -7.49
N VAL A 48 -19.93 15.76 -8.66
CA VAL A 48 -19.01 14.77 -9.26
C VAL A 48 -17.61 15.34 -9.53
N LEU A 49 -17.50 16.67 -9.55
CA LEU A 49 -16.24 17.40 -9.61
C LEU A 49 -15.73 17.83 -8.24
N TYR A 50 -16.37 17.46 -7.11
CA TYR A 50 -15.87 17.86 -5.79
C TYR A 50 -14.44 17.37 -5.54
N ALA A 51 -14.18 16.09 -5.86
CA ALA A 51 -12.83 15.54 -5.78
C ALA A 51 -11.84 16.26 -6.72
N ASP A 52 -12.26 16.54 -7.96
CA ASP A 52 -11.43 17.24 -8.96
C ASP A 52 -11.14 18.70 -8.57
N LYS A 53 -12.13 19.43 -8.05
CA LYS A 53 -11.99 20.80 -7.52
C LYS A 53 -11.02 20.84 -6.36
N ILE A 54 -11.12 19.90 -5.42
CA ILE A 54 -10.21 19.80 -4.27
C ILE A 54 -8.80 19.45 -4.75
N GLN A 55 -8.66 18.53 -5.70
CA GLN A 55 -7.36 18.19 -6.27
C GLN A 55 -6.71 19.39 -6.97
N ARG A 56 -7.45 20.12 -7.80
CA ARG A 56 -6.94 21.35 -8.46
C ARG A 56 -6.57 22.44 -7.46
N ALA A 57 -7.36 22.63 -6.40
CA ALA A 57 -7.05 23.58 -5.36
C ALA A 57 -5.74 23.22 -4.62
N ASN A 58 -5.53 21.93 -4.34
CA ASN A 58 -4.28 21.45 -3.76
C ASN A 58 -3.10 21.60 -4.72
N THR A 59 -3.28 21.36 -6.02
CA THR A 59 -2.24 21.59 -7.03
C THR A 59 -1.86 23.07 -7.13
N ALA A 60 -2.84 23.97 -7.17
CA ALA A 60 -2.58 25.40 -7.20
C ALA A 60 -1.85 25.89 -5.94
N HIS A 61 -2.21 25.34 -4.77
CA HIS A 61 -1.52 25.64 -3.52
C HIS A 61 -0.09 25.10 -3.50
N PHE A 62 0.14 23.91 -4.05
CA PHE A 62 1.48 23.36 -4.23
C PHE A 62 2.34 24.22 -5.16
N GLU A 63 1.80 24.68 -6.29
CA GLU A 63 2.51 25.57 -7.21
C GLU A 63 2.88 26.90 -6.55
N TYR A 64 1.94 27.50 -5.80
CA TYR A 64 2.22 28.69 -4.99
C TYR A 64 3.35 28.45 -3.97
N CYS A 65 3.33 27.31 -3.28
CA CYS A 65 4.38 26.94 -2.33
C CYS A 65 5.73 26.74 -3.02
N LYS A 66 5.75 26.10 -4.18
CA LYS A 66 6.95 25.85 -4.99
C LYS A 66 7.59 27.16 -5.45
N ASP A 67 6.79 28.11 -5.94
CA ASP A 67 7.28 29.41 -6.42
C ASP A 67 7.88 30.26 -5.28
N ASN A 68 7.47 30.01 -4.04
CA ASN A 68 7.99 30.67 -2.84
C ASN A 68 8.98 29.79 -2.05
N ASN A 69 9.55 28.76 -2.70
CA ASN A 69 10.57 27.88 -2.13
C ASN A 69 10.16 27.25 -0.79
N PHE A 70 8.87 26.92 -0.65
CA PHE A 70 8.24 26.34 0.54
C PHE A 70 8.40 27.17 1.84
N GLY A 71 8.74 28.46 1.73
CA GLY A 71 8.93 29.36 2.87
C GLY A 71 7.68 29.90 3.60
N PRO A 72 6.51 30.12 2.94
CA PRO A 72 5.33 30.66 3.63
C PRO A 72 4.57 29.60 4.45
N ASP A 73 3.84 30.05 5.48
CA ASP A 73 3.07 29.19 6.40
C ASP A 73 2.03 28.34 5.64
N GLY A 74 1.99 27.03 5.92
CA GLY A 74 1.08 26.07 5.28
C GLY A 74 1.67 25.33 4.07
N CYS A 75 2.97 25.53 3.80
CA CYS A 75 3.72 24.83 2.75
C CYS A 75 4.63 23.71 3.29
N GLU A 76 4.83 23.63 4.61
CA GLU A 76 5.71 22.65 5.26
C GLU A 76 5.32 21.20 4.98
N ARG A 77 4.02 20.96 4.74
CA ARG A 77 3.51 19.64 4.40
C ARG A 77 4.06 19.13 3.07
N PHE A 78 4.34 20.01 2.11
CA PHE A 78 4.80 19.63 0.77
C PHE A 78 6.31 19.47 0.68
N GLU A 79 7.08 20.16 1.52
CA GLU A 79 8.55 20.10 1.55
C GLU A 79 9.05 18.64 1.69
N VAL A 80 8.42 17.88 2.59
CA VAL A 80 8.78 16.47 2.85
C VAL A 80 8.60 15.60 1.61
N PHE A 81 7.54 15.82 0.83
CA PHE A 81 7.27 15.05 -0.39
C PHE A 81 8.24 15.40 -1.51
N VAL A 82 8.57 16.69 -1.68
CA VAL A 82 9.54 17.13 -2.69
C VAL A 82 10.95 16.62 -2.37
N LYS A 83 11.37 16.69 -1.09
CA LYS A 83 12.65 16.13 -0.66
C LYS A 83 12.73 14.62 -0.92
N TRP A 84 11.65 13.89 -0.67
CA TRP A 84 11.59 12.46 -0.97
C TRP A 84 11.78 12.19 -2.47
N ASP A 85 11.07 12.91 -3.34
CA ASP A 85 11.20 12.80 -4.80
C ASP A 85 12.64 13.10 -5.26
N GLU A 86 13.26 14.14 -4.72
CA GLU A 86 14.67 14.50 -5.02
C GLU A 86 15.65 13.40 -4.58
N CYS A 87 15.45 12.80 -3.41
CA CYS A 87 16.29 11.71 -2.92
C CYS A 87 16.18 10.45 -3.78
N VAL A 88 14.97 10.12 -4.25
CA VAL A 88 14.73 9.00 -5.17
C VAL A 88 15.37 9.27 -6.52
N ALA A 89 15.16 10.46 -7.10
CA ALA A 89 15.72 10.83 -8.40
C ALA A 89 17.26 10.81 -8.43
N ASN A 90 17.89 11.20 -7.31
CA ASN A 90 19.36 11.21 -7.20
C ASN A 90 19.94 9.89 -6.69
N GLN A 91 19.12 8.90 -6.35
CA GLN A 91 19.54 7.63 -5.72
C GLN A 91 20.45 7.86 -4.50
N ASP A 92 20.19 8.91 -3.71
CA ASP A 92 21.06 9.33 -2.61
C ASP A 92 20.67 8.63 -1.30
N LEU A 93 21.56 7.77 -0.82
CA LEU A 93 21.40 6.99 0.40
C LEU A 93 22.26 7.50 1.56
N GLU A 94 23.21 8.40 1.28
CA GLU A 94 24.26 8.82 2.22
C GLU A 94 24.03 10.23 2.77
N SER A 95 23.29 11.09 2.05
CA SER A 95 22.93 12.42 2.54
C SER A 95 22.06 12.36 3.79
N ARG A 96 22.37 13.24 4.75
CA ARG A 96 21.65 13.35 6.03
C ARG A 96 20.16 13.62 5.86
N GLU A 97 19.81 14.41 4.84
CA GLU A 97 18.42 14.74 4.48
C GLU A 97 17.67 13.51 3.92
N CYS A 98 18.35 12.63 3.19
CA CYS A 98 17.76 11.45 2.55
C CYS A 98 17.75 10.19 3.44
N TYR A 99 18.49 10.18 4.54
CA TYR A 99 18.57 9.04 5.46
C TYR A 99 17.19 8.58 5.97
N LEU A 100 16.27 9.52 6.23
CA LEU A 100 14.90 9.22 6.68
C LEU A 100 14.09 8.46 5.62
N PHE A 101 14.44 8.63 4.34
CA PHE A 101 13.76 8.04 3.19
C PHE A 101 14.49 6.82 2.62
N ARG A 102 15.61 6.42 3.24
CA ARG A 102 16.49 5.35 2.75
C ARG A 102 15.74 4.11 2.27
N THR A 103 14.80 3.59 3.06
CA THR A 103 14.03 2.39 2.70
C THR A 103 13.26 2.54 1.38
N TYR A 104 12.69 3.73 1.14
CA TYR A 104 11.96 4.01 -0.09
C TYR A 104 12.92 4.16 -1.28
N VAL A 105 14.04 4.87 -1.09
CA VAL A 105 15.07 5.03 -2.12
C VAL A 105 15.68 3.67 -2.49
N GLU A 106 16.00 2.82 -1.50
CA GLU A 106 16.47 1.45 -1.73
C GLU A 106 15.46 0.61 -2.53
N SER A 107 14.16 0.77 -2.28
CA SER A 107 13.13 0.04 -3.03
C SER A 107 13.01 0.51 -4.48
N ALA A 108 13.15 1.81 -4.73
CA ALA A 108 13.13 2.38 -6.08
C ALA A 108 14.37 1.93 -6.88
N ILE A 109 15.56 2.00 -6.27
CA ILE A 109 16.80 1.48 -6.85
C ILE A 109 16.65 -0.01 -7.19
N PHE A 110 16.09 -0.81 -6.27
CA PHE A 110 15.88 -2.24 -6.50
C PHE A 110 14.97 -2.52 -7.70
N GLU A 111 13.87 -1.78 -7.85
CA GLU A 111 12.94 -1.91 -8.97
C GLU A 111 13.62 -1.56 -10.30
N GLU A 112 14.40 -0.48 -10.35
CA GLU A 112 15.19 -0.09 -11.53
C GLU A 112 16.23 -1.15 -11.90
N CYS A 113 17.01 -1.63 -10.92
CA CYS A 113 18.00 -2.68 -11.13
C CYS A 113 17.36 -3.98 -11.66
N ARG A 114 16.17 -4.33 -11.15
CA ARG A 114 15.39 -5.49 -11.62
C ARG A 114 14.88 -5.28 -13.05
N ALA A 115 14.37 -4.09 -13.38
CA ALA A 115 13.82 -3.78 -14.69
C ALA A 115 14.91 -3.81 -15.79
N ASN A 116 16.09 -3.26 -15.51
CA ASN A 116 17.16 -3.13 -16.50
C ASN A 116 18.12 -4.33 -16.54
N ARG A 117 18.07 -5.24 -15.56
CA ARG A 117 19.08 -6.29 -15.35
C ARG A 117 20.51 -5.72 -15.31
N ASP A 118 20.67 -4.56 -14.67
CA ASP A 118 21.96 -3.87 -14.56
C ASP A 118 22.81 -4.46 -13.43
N ILE A 119 23.87 -5.20 -13.80
CA ILE A 119 24.79 -5.88 -12.86
C ILE A 119 26.05 -5.03 -12.60
N GLN A 120 26.26 -3.96 -13.37
CA GLN A 120 27.49 -3.14 -13.31
C GLN A 120 27.39 -1.91 -12.42
N SER A 121 26.18 -1.44 -12.08
CA SER A 121 26.03 -0.29 -11.19
C SER A 121 26.38 -0.69 -9.75
N PRO A 122 27.24 0.07 -9.03
CA PRO A 122 27.64 -0.24 -7.66
C PRO A 122 26.44 -0.29 -6.70
N GLN A 123 25.36 0.44 -7.00
CA GLN A 123 24.12 0.41 -6.22
C GLN A 123 23.36 -0.91 -6.38
N CYS A 124 23.35 -1.47 -7.59
CA CYS A 124 22.68 -2.74 -7.88
C CYS A 124 23.45 -3.94 -7.33
N GLN A 125 24.78 -3.82 -7.11
CA GLN A 125 25.60 -4.91 -6.59
C GLN A 125 25.14 -5.46 -5.24
N LYS A 126 24.61 -4.59 -4.37
CA LYS A 126 24.02 -4.99 -3.08
C LYS A 126 22.80 -5.92 -3.23
N TYR A 127 22.16 -5.91 -4.40
CA TYR A 127 20.90 -6.60 -4.65
C TYR A 127 21.02 -7.78 -5.62
N ILE A 128 22.19 -7.98 -6.25
CA ILE A 128 22.45 -9.05 -7.25
C ILE A 128 22.08 -10.44 -6.70
N ASP A 129 22.42 -10.74 -5.44
CA ASP A 129 22.17 -12.05 -4.83
C ASP A 129 20.67 -12.37 -4.65
N ASN A 130 19.79 -11.38 -4.78
CA ASN A 130 18.34 -11.52 -4.71
C ASN A 130 17.65 -11.41 -6.09
N ILE A 131 18.41 -11.24 -7.17
CA ILE A 131 17.87 -11.23 -8.55
C ILE A 131 17.90 -12.67 -9.06
N PRO A 132 16.75 -13.28 -9.40
CA PRO A 132 16.73 -14.63 -9.95
C PRO A 132 17.54 -14.63 -11.24
N THR A 133 18.53 -15.52 -11.30
CA THR A 133 19.35 -15.71 -12.49
C THR A 133 18.53 -16.46 -13.54
N GLU A 134 18.86 -16.29 -14.83
CA GLU A 134 18.13 -16.91 -15.95
C GLU A 134 18.03 -18.44 -15.87
N SER A 135 18.81 -19.08 -14.98
CA SER A 135 18.76 -20.51 -14.67
C SER A 135 17.68 -20.95 -13.67
N GLU A 136 16.92 -20.03 -13.06
CA GLU A 136 15.86 -20.34 -12.08
C GLU A 136 14.44 -19.93 -12.54
N ILE A 137 14.29 -19.52 -13.81
CA ILE A 137 12.99 -19.25 -14.45
C ILE A 137 12.54 -20.47 -15.26
#